data_AF-A0A1F3Y2S4-F1
#
_entry.id   AF-A0A1F3Y2S4-F1
#
_cell.length_a   1.000
_cell.length_b   1.000
_cell.length_c   1.000
_cell.angle_alpha   90.00
_cell.angle_beta   90.00
_cell.angle_gamma   90.00
#
_symmetry.space_group_name_H-M   'P 1'
#
loop_
_entity.id
_entity.type
_entity.pdbx_description
1 polymer ?
#
loop_
_entity_poly.entity_id
_entity_poly.type
_entity_poly.pdbx_seq_one_letter_code
_entity_poly.pdbx_strand_id
1 'polypeptide(L)'
;MAPTNTLLQMGRAIFTMVGAMTEIERDIIISRVIAGLERAKERGVRLGRPALPQNAVLEIQKLRKKDSLSKIAGQVKLSAGAVARYT
;
A
#
# COMPACT_ATOMS: atom_id res chain seq x y z
N MET A 1 -25.36 -52.13 8.53
CA MET A 1 -24.12 -51.47 9.00
C MET A 1 -23.75 -50.42 7.95
N ALA A 2 -24.04 -49.13 8.18
CA ALA A 2 -23.66 -48.09 7.21
C ALA A 2 -22.13 -47.94 7.21
N PRO A 3 -21.46 -47.83 6.05
CA PRO A 3 -20.03 -47.63 6.01
C PRO A 3 -19.70 -46.28 6.66
N THR A 4 -19.00 -46.33 7.79
CA THR A 4 -18.53 -45.15 8.52
C THR A 4 -17.45 -44.48 7.69
N ASN A 5 -17.86 -43.50 6.87
CA ASN A 5 -17.01 -42.62 6.05
C ASN A 5 -16.21 -41.62 6.93
N THR A 6 -15.69 -42.07 8.06
CA THR A 6 -15.00 -41.28 9.09
C THR A 6 -13.79 -40.54 8.54
N LEU A 7 -13.08 -41.13 7.58
CA LEU A 7 -11.92 -40.48 6.93
C LEU A 7 -12.32 -39.21 6.16
N LEU A 8 -13.45 -39.25 5.44
CA LEU A 8 -13.96 -38.09 4.70
C LEU A 8 -14.49 -37.01 5.65
N GLN A 9 -15.16 -37.41 6.74
CA GLN A 9 -15.64 -36.47 7.76
C GLN A 9 -14.48 -35.82 8.54
N MET A 10 -13.44 -36.60 8.86
CA MET A 10 -12.23 -36.12 9.51
C MET A 10 -11.48 -35.13 8.61
N GLY A 11 -11.30 -35.46 7.33
CA GLY A 11 -10.63 -34.58 6.36
C GLY A 11 -11.35 -33.23 6.22
N ARG A 12 -12.69 -33.24 6.19
CA ARG A 12 -13.50 -32.01 6.19
C ARG A 12 -13.30 -31.21 7.48
N ALA A 13 -13.36 -31.85 8.64
CA ALA A 13 -13.18 -31.17 9.93
C ALA A 13 -11.79 -30.52 10.06
N ILE A 14 -10.73 -31.22 9.65
CA ILE A 14 -9.36 -30.68 9.64
C ILE A 14 -9.26 -29.48 8.71
N PHE A 15 -9.81 -29.57 7.50
CA PHE A 15 -9.78 -28.46 6.55
C PHE A 15 -10.51 -27.23 7.08
N THR A 16 -11.67 -27.42 7.73
CA THR A 16 -12.41 -26.33 8.38
C THR A 16 -11.61 -25.71 9.53
N MET A 17 -10.98 -26.52 10.38
CA MET A 17 -10.16 -26.02 11.49
C MET A 17 -8.97 -25.21 10.99
N VAL A 18 -8.25 -25.70 9.98
CA VAL A 18 -7.12 -24.96 9.38
C VAL A 18 -7.59 -23.65 8.76
N GLY A 19 -8.74 -23.65 8.08
CA GLY A 19 -9.35 -22.42 7.55
C GLY A 19 -9.64 -21.39 8.64
N ALA A 20 -10.25 -21.82 9.75
CA ALA A 20 -10.53 -20.95 10.90
C ALA A 20 -9.24 -20.42 11.56
N MET A 21 -8.20 -21.25 11.70
CA MET A 21 -6.91 -20.80 12.24
C MET A 21 -6.22 -19.79 11.32
N THR A 22 -6.29 -20.00 10.00
CA THR A 22 -5.68 -19.11 9.00
C THR A 22 -6.29 -17.71 9.08
N GLU A 23 -7.60 -17.60 9.30
CA GLU A 23 -8.28 -16.31 9.46
C GLU A 23 -7.78 -15.56 10.69
N ILE A 24 -7.69 -16.25 11.84
CA ILE A 24 -7.20 -15.67 13.09
C ILE A 24 -5.75 -15.19 12.95
N GLU A 25 -4.88 -16.00 12.35
CA GLU A 25 -3.48 -15.64 12.13
C GLU A 25 -3.35 -14.40 11.24
N ARG A 26 -4.16 -14.30 10.19
CA ARG A 26 -4.19 -13.14 9.30
C ARG A 26 -4.55 -11.87 10.07
N ASP A 27 -5.56 -11.92 10.93
CA ASP A 27 -5.99 -10.77 11.72
C ASP A 27 -4.94 -10.35 12.76
N ILE A 28 -4.25 -11.32 13.38
CA ILE A 28 -3.12 -11.04 14.28
C ILE A 28 -1.97 -10.37 13.52
N ILE A 29 -1.65 -10.80 12.31
CA ILE A 29 -0.60 -10.18 11.49
C ILE A 29 -0.99 -8.74 11.13
N ILE A 30 -2.23 -8.52 10.67
CA ILE A 30 -2.72 -7.19 10.28
C ILE A 30 -2.69 -6.23 11.48
N SER A 31 -3.24 -6.64 12.63
CA SER A 31 -3.25 -5.80 13.83
C SER A 31 -1.84 -5.39 14.28
N ARG A 32 -0.86 -6.30 14.18
CA ARG A 32 0.55 -5.99 14.46
C ARG A 32 1.16 -5.01 13.47
N VAL A 33 0.86 -5.16 12.17
CA VAL A 33 1.33 -4.22 11.13
C VAL A 33 0.76 -2.82 11.38
N ILE A 34 -0.53 -2.71 11.68
CA ILE A 34 -1.18 -1.42 11.99
C ILE A 34 -0.52 -0.77 13.20
N ALA A 35 -0.37 -1.50 14.32
CA ALA A 35 0.31 -1.00 15.51
C ALA A 35 1.79 -0.62 15.26
N GLY A 36 2.46 -1.27 14.29
CA GLY A 36 3.79 -0.88 13.83
C GLY A 36 3.79 0.45 13.06
N LEU A 37 2.84 0.61 12.13
CA LEU A 37 2.68 1.82 11.33
C LEU A 37 2.30 3.03 12.19
N GLU A 38 1.43 2.85 13.18
CA GLU A 38 1.06 3.90 14.15
C GLU A 38 2.27 4.39 14.93
N ARG A 39 3.06 3.47 15.51
CA ARG A 39 4.31 3.82 16.21
C ARG A 39 5.32 4.52 15.31
N ALA A 40 5.43 4.10 14.04
CA ALA A 40 6.29 4.77 13.07
C ALA A 40 5.81 6.21 12.78
N LYS A 41 4.49 6.40 12.64
CA LYS A 41 3.87 7.70 12.45
C LYS A 41 4.08 8.63 13.65
N GLU A 42 3.93 8.13 14.88
CA GLU A 42 4.20 8.88 16.12
C GLU A 42 5.65 9.35 16.22
N ARG A 43 6.60 8.52 15.76
CA ARG A 43 8.02 8.89 15.65
C ARG A 43 8.33 9.87 14.52
N GLY A 44 7.34 10.27 13.73
CA GLY A 44 7.51 11.14 12.57
C GLY A 44 8.18 10.46 11.37
N VAL A 45 8.22 9.11 11.34
CA VAL A 45 8.76 8.39 10.19
C VAL A 45 7.85 8.64 8.99
N ARG A 46 8.44 9.08 7.88
CA ARG A 46 7.74 9.27 6.63
C ARG A 46 7.35 7.91 6.04
N LEU A 47 6.05 7.66 5.92
CA LEU A 47 5.50 6.48 5.26
C LEU A 47 5.23 6.76 3.77
N GLY A 48 5.31 5.71 2.94
CA GLY A 48 5.02 5.77 1.51
C GLY A 48 6.13 6.37 0.65
N ARG A 49 5.80 6.67 -0.62
CA ARG A 49 6.77 7.18 -1.60
C ARG A 49 7.27 8.58 -1.21
N PRO A 50 8.58 8.86 -1.29
CA PRO A 50 9.09 10.21 -1.10
C PRO A 50 8.50 11.18 -2.14
N ALA A 51 8.28 12.42 -1.71
CA ALA A 51 7.85 13.50 -2.56
C ALA A 51 9.01 13.89 -3.47
N LEU A 52 8.69 14.68 -4.51
CA LEU A 52 9.73 15.26 -5.32
C LEU A 52 10.68 16.12 -4.46
N PRO A 53 11.98 16.14 -4.80
CA PRO A 53 12.91 17.01 -4.12
C PRO A 53 12.51 18.48 -4.35
N GLN A 54 12.79 19.32 -3.35
CA GLN A 54 12.26 20.68 -3.28
C GLN A 54 12.71 21.56 -4.46
N ASN A 55 13.93 21.32 -4.98
CA ASN A 55 14.44 21.97 -6.18
C ASN A 55 13.54 21.73 -7.41
N ALA A 56 13.12 20.49 -7.65
CA ALA A 56 12.27 20.12 -8.77
C ALA A 56 10.87 20.74 -8.61
N VAL A 57 10.34 20.80 -7.39
CA VAL A 57 9.05 21.46 -7.09
C VAL A 57 9.13 22.97 -7.41
N LEU A 58 10.18 23.64 -6.95
CA LEU A 58 10.39 25.07 -7.21
C LEU A 58 10.56 25.36 -8.70
N GLU A 59 11.26 24.48 -9.44
CA GLU A 59 11.40 24.58 -10.88
C GLU A 59 10.05 24.46 -11.59
N ILE A 60 9.23 23.46 -11.23
CA ILE A 60 7.87 23.29 -11.75
C ILE A 60 7.02 24.55 -11.52
N GLN A 61 7.04 25.10 -10.30
CA GLN A 61 6.27 26.31 -9.95
C GLN A 61 6.72 27.55 -10.73
N LYS A 62 8.02 27.68 -10.98
CA LYS A 62 8.56 28.77 -11.81
C LYS A 62 8.12 28.64 -13.26
N LEU A 63 8.22 27.45 -13.83
CA LEU A 63 7.85 27.17 -15.22
C LEU A 63 6.34 27.30 -15.44
N ARG A 64 5.53 26.99 -14.42
CA ARG A 64 4.06 27.08 -14.50
C ARG A 64 3.54 28.47 -14.82
N LYS A 65 4.25 29.52 -14.41
CA LYS A 65 3.87 30.91 -14.72
C LYS A 65 3.96 31.25 -16.21
N LYS A 66 4.66 30.44 -17.01
CA LYS A 66 4.97 30.73 -18.42
C LYS A 66 4.52 29.64 -19.39
N ASP A 67 4.60 28.38 -18.99
CA ASP A 67 4.40 27.24 -19.89
C ASP A 67 3.18 26.36 -19.49
N SER A 68 2.73 25.56 -20.46
CA SER A 68 1.66 24.57 -20.28
C SER A 68 2.17 23.29 -19.60
N LEU A 69 1.28 22.54 -18.94
CA LEU A 69 1.64 21.34 -18.17
C LEU A 69 2.40 20.28 -18.99
N SER A 70 2.01 20.07 -20.25
CA SER A 70 2.68 19.11 -21.15
C SER A 70 4.11 19.53 -21.48
N LYS A 71 4.34 20.83 -21.68
CA LYS A 71 5.66 21.37 -21.99
C LYS A 71 6.60 21.31 -20.78
N ILE A 72 6.09 21.58 -19.58
CA ILE A 72 6.84 21.45 -18.32
C ILE A 72 7.21 19.99 -18.05
N ALA A 73 6.28 19.06 -18.28
CA ALA A 73 6.53 17.62 -18.14
C ALA A 73 7.70 17.15 -19.03
N GLY A 74 7.76 17.64 -20.28
CA GLY A 74 8.88 17.38 -21.18
C GLY A 74 10.22 17.97 -20.70
N GLN A 75 10.20 19.18 -20.16
CA GLN A 75 11.41 19.86 -19.67
C GLN A 75 11.98 19.22 -18.40
N VAL A 76 11.12 18.93 -17.41
CA VAL A 76 11.53 18.38 -16.11
C VAL A 76 11.64 16.84 -16.14
N LYS A 77 11.34 16.21 -17.30
CA LYS A 77 11.33 14.74 -17.51
C LYS A 77 10.44 14.00 -16.49
N LEU A 78 9.27 14.56 -16.21
CA LEU A 78 8.28 13.99 -15.30
C LEU A 78 6.96 13.74 -16.03
N SER A 79 6.10 12.88 -15.48
CA SER A 79 4.75 12.72 -16.04
C SER A 79 3.91 13.97 -15.80
N ALA A 80 2.97 14.26 -16.72
CA ALA A 80 2.06 15.39 -16.57
C ALA A 80 1.26 15.34 -15.25
N GLY A 81 0.88 14.14 -14.78
CA GLY A 81 0.22 13.96 -13.47
C GLY A 81 1.13 14.24 -12.28
N ALA A 82 2.43 13.95 -12.38
CA ALA A 82 3.39 14.35 -11.35
C ALA A 82 3.55 15.87 -11.30
N VAL A 83 3.67 16.53 -12.46
CA VAL A 83 3.77 17.99 -12.56
C VAL A 83 2.51 18.68 -12.01
N ALA A 84 1.32 18.22 -12.42
CA ALA A 84 0.03 18.78 -11.99
C ALA A 84 -0.21 18.74 -10.47
N ARG A 85 0.49 17.87 -9.74
CA ARG A 85 0.42 17.79 -8.27
C ARG A 85 1.15 18.95 -7.58
N TYR A 86 2.11 19.59 -8.25
CA TYR A 86 3.00 20.59 -7.66
C TYR A 86 2.89 21.98 -8.30
N THR A 87 2.07 22.13 -9.34
CA THR A 87 1.68 23.40 -9.97
C THR A 87 0.57 24.09 -9.22
#